data_AF-A0A1V4PZH5-F1
#
_entry.id   AF-A0A1V4PZH5-F1
#
_cell.length_a   1.000
_cell.length_b   1.000
_cell.length_c   1.000
_cell.angle_alpha   90.00
_cell.angle_beta   90.00
_cell.angle_gamma   90.00
#
_symmetry.space_group_name_H-M   'P 1'
#
loop_
_entity.id
_entity.type
_entity.pdbx_description
1 polymer ?
#
loop_
_entity_poly.entity_id
_entity_poly.type
_entity_poly.pdbx_seq_one_letter_code
_entity_poly.pdbx_strand_id
1 'polypeptide(L)'
;MTAPTSTACRTAPSGGRLALVGRAELRAQMTTPGAEPIGCQCPRCSPPPPLTDLEAQAALRHVSNADAVAFALGQVTLVSFSSCESCDAWKPRFTETA
;
A
#
# COMPACT_ATOMS: atom_id res chain seq x y z
N MET A 1 41.47 6.44 3.77
CA MET A 1 40.20 6.04 4.41
C MET A 1 39.12 6.95 3.85
N THR A 2 38.34 6.47 2.89
CA THR A 2 37.44 7.31 2.09
C THR A 2 36.03 7.27 2.70
N ALA A 3 35.52 8.43 3.09
CA ALA A 3 34.16 8.58 3.62
C ALA A 3 33.11 8.27 2.53
N PRO A 4 31.98 7.60 2.84
CA PRO A 4 30.90 7.49 1.89
C PRO A 4 30.22 8.86 1.75
N THR A 5 30.25 9.35 0.52
CA THR A 5 29.60 10.58 0.06
C THR A 5 28.14 10.58 0.48
N SER A 6 27.75 11.63 1.22
CA SER A 6 26.36 11.91 1.58
C SER A 6 25.55 12.06 0.29
N THR A 7 24.82 11.02 -0.09
CA THR A 7 23.85 11.06 -1.19
C THR A 7 22.83 12.12 -0.83
N ALA A 8 22.92 13.28 -1.50
CA ALA A 8 21.92 14.32 -1.39
C ALA A 8 20.54 13.70 -1.63
N CYS A 9 19.65 13.83 -0.65
CA CYS A 9 18.25 13.47 -0.77
C CYS A 9 17.68 14.23 -1.97
N ARG A 10 17.57 13.56 -3.13
CA ARG A 10 16.87 14.10 -4.28
C ARG A 10 15.41 14.25 -3.87
N THR A 11 15.00 15.49 -3.63
CA THR A 11 13.60 15.84 -3.44
C THR A 11 12.86 15.39 -4.69
N ALA A 12 12.11 14.29 -4.56
CA ALA A 12 11.27 13.78 -5.63
C ALA A 12 10.28 14.88 -6.05
N PRO A 13 9.90 14.96 -7.34
CA PRO A 13 8.88 15.90 -7.81
C PRO A 13 7.63 15.75 -6.93
N SER A 14 6.96 16.86 -6.65
CA SER A 14 6.01 17.09 -5.54
C SER A 14 4.97 16.00 -5.24
N GLY A 15 4.67 15.11 -6.20
CA GLY A 15 3.85 13.91 -5.99
C GLY A 15 4.52 12.78 -5.18
N GLY A 16 5.86 12.76 -5.08
CA GLY A 16 6.59 11.72 -4.37
C GLY A 16 6.33 11.73 -2.86
N ARG A 17 6.21 12.91 -2.24
CA ARG A 17 5.92 13.02 -0.81
C ARG A 17 4.49 12.59 -0.47
N LEU A 18 3.50 12.97 -1.28
CA LEU A 18 2.12 12.53 -1.09
C LEU A 18 1.97 11.02 -1.33
N ALA A 19 2.65 10.47 -2.33
CA ALA A 19 2.68 9.02 -2.54
C ALA A 19 3.30 8.28 -1.35
N LEU A 20 4.33 8.85 -0.70
CA LEU A 20 4.91 8.26 0.52
C LEU A 20 3.95 8.31 1.70
N VAL A 21 3.21 9.42 1.88
CA VAL A 21 2.16 9.55 2.90
C VAL A 21 1.09 8.50 2.67
N GLY A 22 0.52 8.40 1.47
CA GLY A 22 -0.51 7.41 1.17
C GLY A 22 -0.04 5.97 1.31
N ARG A 23 1.21 5.66 0.96
CA ARG A 23 1.81 4.33 1.22
C ARG A 23 1.91 4.04 2.72
N ALA A 24 2.26 5.04 3.54
CA ALA A 24 2.35 4.88 4.99
C ALA A 24 0.96 4.66 5.62
N GLU A 25 -0.04 5.42 5.17
CA GLU A 25 -1.43 5.27 5.62
C GLU A 25 -2.01 3.91 5.19
N LEU A 26 -1.76 3.48 3.94
CA LEU A 26 -2.14 2.15 3.46
C LEU A 26 -1.52 1.04 4.30
N ARG A 27 -0.22 1.17 4.63
CA ARG A 27 0.46 0.20 5.51
C ARG A 27 -0.24 0.13 6.85
N ALA A 28 -0.48 1.27 7.48
CA ALA A 28 -1.15 1.34 8.77
C ALA A 28 -2.54 0.70 8.71
N GLN A 29 -3.32 0.97 7.67
CA GLN A 29 -4.64 0.36 7.47
C GLN A 29 -4.56 -1.16 7.29
N MET A 30 -3.61 -1.68 6.52
CA MET A 30 -3.43 -3.11 6.28
C MET A 30 -2.97 -3.88 7.52
N THR A 31 -2.18 -3.24 8.39
CA THR A 31 -1.66 -3.85 9.62
C THR A 31 -2.54 -3.61 10.85
N THR A 32 -3.60 -2.81 10.72
CA THR A 32 -4.52 -2.53 11.85
C THR A 32 -5.54 -3.67 11.99
N PRO A 33 -5.62 -4.32 13.16
CA PRO A 33 -6.65 -5.33 13.41
C PRO A 33 -8.05 -4.71 13.41
N GLY A 34 -9.01 -5.36 12.75
CA GLY A 34 -10.41 -4.92 12.71
C GLY A 34 -10.84 -4.18 11.45
N ALA A 35 -9.99 -4.10 10.42
CA ALA A 35 -10.44 -3.74 9.08
C ALA A 35 -11.26 -4.92 8.50
N GLU A 36 -12.58 -4.89 8.68
CA GLU A 36 -13.51 -5.88 8.12
C GLU A 36 -13.48 -5.78 6.59
N PRO A 37 -13.05 -6.83 5.86
CA PRO A 37 -13.04 -6.80 4.41
C PRO A 37 -14.47 -6.76 3.87
N ILE A 38 -14.78 -5.73 3.07
CA ILE A 38 -16.07 -5.62 2.36
C ILE A 38 -15.95 -6.42 1.06
N GLY A 39 -16.31 -7.71 1.09
CA GLY A 39 -16.30 -8.54 -0.12
C GLY A 39 -16.13 -10.04 0.12
N CYS A 40 -15.59 -10.74 -0.89
CA CYS A 40 -15.37 -12.18 -0.84
C CYS A 40 -14.28 -12.52 0.20
N GLN A 41 -14.65 -13.33 1.21
CA GLN A 41 -13.78 -13.76 2.30
C GLN A 41 -13.03 -15.06 1.99
N CYS A 42 -12.92 -15.43 0.70
CA CYS A 42 -12.14 -16.59 0.32
C CYS A 42 -10.66 -16.33 0.64
N PRO A 43 -9.88 -17.35 1.07
CA PRO A 43 -8.45 -17.17 1.42
C PRO A 43 -7.59 -16.69 0.23
N ARG A 44 -8.11 -16.74 -1.00
CA ARG A 44 -7.48 -16.17 -2.21
C ARG A 44 -7.85 -14.71 -2.47
N CYS A 45 -8.96 -14.25 -1.89
CA CYS A 45 -9.65 -12.98 -2.13
C CYS A 45 -9.52 -12.00 -0.96
N SER A 46 -9.27 -12.50 0.25
CA SER A 46 -8.98 -11.71 1.44
C SER A 46 -7.89 -12.41 2.24
N PRO A 47 -6.74 -11.77 2.51
CA PRO A 47 -5.89 -12.21 3.60
C PRO A 47 -6.69 -12.13 4.92
N PRO A 48 -6.41 -12.99 5.91
CA PRO A 48 -6.91 -12.77 7.26
C PRO A 48 -6.27 -11.47 7.80
N PRO A 49 -7.06 -10.42 8.11
CA PRO A 49 -6.51 -9.24 8.76
C PRO A 49 -6.16 -9.55 10.23
N PRO A 50 -5.16 -8.87 10.81
CA PRO A 50 -4.25 -7.93 10.17
C PRO A 50 -3.13 -8.61 9.37
N LEU A 51 -2.73 -8.02 8.24
CA LEU A 51 -1.52 -8.46 7.52
C LEU A 51 -0.30 -8.21 8.40
N THR A 52 0.73 -9.05 8.24
CA THR A 52 2.04 -8.73 8.81
C THR A 52 2.66 -7.53 8.09
N ASP A 53 3.58 -6.86 8.79
CA ASP A 53 4.31 -5.73 8.23
C ASP A 53 5.05 -6.07 6.92
N LEU A 54 5.60 -7.29 6.83
CA LEU A 54 6.26 -7.79 5.64
C LEU A 54 5.30 -7.98 4.47
N GLU A 55 4.11 -8.54 4.72
CA GLU A 55 3.07 -8.70 3.71
C GLU A 55 2.52 -7.35 3.23
N ALA A 56 2.33 -6.40 4.14
CA ALA A 56 1.93 -5.04 3.78
C ALA A 56 2.98 -4.34 2.91
N GLN A 57 4.27 -4.48 3.24
CA GLN A 57 5.37 -3.98 2.41
C GLN A 57 5.38 -4.63 1.00
N ALA A 58 5.19 -5.95 0.93
CA ALA A 58 5.09 -6.66 -0.34
C ALA A 58 3.89 -6.15 -1.15
N ALA A 59 2.75 -5.90 -0.51
CA ALA A 59 1.55 -5.39 -1.15
C ALA A 59 1.73 -3.97 -1.72
N LEU A 60 2.43 -3.09 -0.99
CA LEU A 60 2.72 -1.73 -1.43
C LEU A 60 3.58 -1.67 -2.71
N ARG A 61 4.30 -2.73 -3.06
CA ARG A 61 5.02 -2.82 -4.35
C ARG A 61 4.08 -2.84 -5.54
N HIS A 62 2.84 -3.28 -5.36
CA HIS A 62 1.81 -3.29 -6.39
C HIS A 62 0.98 -2.00 -6.45
N VAL A 63 1.18 -1.08 -5.51
CA VAL A 63 0.48 0.20 -5.47
C VAL A 63 1.24 1.21 -6.33
N SER A 64 0.57 1.77 -7.32
CA SER A 64 1.13 2.84 -8.14
C SER A 64 1.25 4.13 -7.32
N ASN A 65 2.13 5.05 -7.74
CA ASN A 65 2.20 6.34 -7.06
C ASN A 65 0.91 7.15 -7.21
N ALA A 66 0.16 6.95 -8.31
CA ALA A 66 -1.13 7.58 -8.51
C ALA A 66 -2.18 7.08 -7.50
N ASP A 67 -2.27 5.76 -7.30
CA ASP A 67 -3.19 5.18 -6.31
C ASP A 67 -2.81 5.59 -4.89
N ALA A 68 -1.51 5.62 -4.58
CA ALA A 68 -1.04 6.08 -3.28
C ALA A 68 -1.41 7.55 -3.02
N VAL A 69 -1.26 8.42 -4.02
CA VAL A 69 -1.70 9.83 -3.89
C VAL A 69 -3.21 9.92 -3.77
N ALA A 70 -3.97 9.21 -4.61
CA ALA A 70 -5.43 9.21 -4.57
C ALA A 70 -5.95 8.72 -3.21
N PHE A 71 -5.30 7.72 -2.62
CA PHE A 71 -5.62 7.23 -1.28
C PHE A 71 -5.31 8.28 -0.21
N ALA A 72 -4.13 8.92 -0.27
CA ALA A 72 -3.76 10.00 0.66
C ALA A 72 -4.71 11.21 0.58
N LEU A 73 -5.30 11.45 -0.60
CA LEU A 73 -6.29 12.50 -0.83
C LEU A 73 -7.72 12.07 -0.48
N GLY A 74 -7.93 10.82 -0.05
CA GLY A 74 -9.25 10.27 0.23
C GLY A 74 -10.13 10.05 -1.00
N GLN A 75 -9.57 10.13 -2.20
CA GLN A 75 -10.28 9.93 -3.48
C GLN A 75 -10.59 8.46 -3.75
N VAL A 76 -9.79 7.55 -3.17
CA VAL A 76 -10.02 6.12 -3.24
C VAL A 76 -9.91 5.47 -1.87
N THR A 77 -10.64 4.38 -1.66
CA THR A 77 -10.58 3.55 -0.46
C THR A 77 -10.16 2.12 -0.78
N LEU A 78 -9.42 1.50 0.14
CA LEU A 78 -9.05 0.09 0.07
C LEU A 78 -10.27 -0.76 0.42
N VAL A 79 -10.71 -1.63 -0.50
CA VAL A 79 -11.93 -2.43 -0.32
C VAL A 79 -11.66 -3.94 -0.25
N SER A 80 -10.62 -4.41 -0.92
CA SER A 80 -10.27 -5.83 -0.95
C SER A 80 -8.82 -6.04 -1.38
N PHE A 81 -8.41 -7.30 -1.42
CA PHE A 81 -7.12 -7.71 -1.95
C PHE A 81 -7.30 -8.77 -3.03
N SER A 82 -6.28 -8.96 -3.85
CA SER A 82 -6.18 -10.15 -4.70
C SER A 82 -4.77 -10.70 -4.66
N SER A 83 -4.62 -12.01 -4.79
CA SER A 83 -3.28 -12.63 -4.89
C SER A 83 -2.62 -12.26 -6.22
N CYS A 84 -1.34 -11.88 -6.17
CA CYS A 84 -0.52 -11.74 -7.37
C CYS A 84 0.04 -13.10 -7.78
N GLU A 85 -0.33 -13.59 -8.96
CA GLU A 85 0.13 -14.90 -9.47
C GLU A 85 1.63 -14.96 -9.79
N SER A 86 2.33 -13.82 -9.80
CA SER A 86 3.76 -13.74 -10.14
C SER A 86 4.70 -13.73 -8.94
N CYS A 87 4.23 -13.34 -7.75
CA CYS A 87 5.08 -13.20 -6.56
C CYS A 87 4.37 -13.59 -5.26
N ASP A 88 3.16 -14.13 -5.35
CA ASP A 88 2.28 -14.53 -4.24
C ASP A 88 1.95 -13.41 -3.23
N ALA A 89 2.32 -12.16 -3.55
CA ALA A 89 2.02 -11.00 -2.73
C ALA A 89 0.57 -10.52 -2.92
N TRP A 90 0.04 -9.83 -1.91
CA TRP A 90 -1.28 -9.23 -1.98
C TRP A 90 -1.29 -7.99 -2.86
N LYS A 91 -2.30 -7.84 -3.70
CA LYS A 91 -2.56 -6.66 -4.52
C LYS A 91 -3.73 -5.89 -3.90
N PRO A 92 -3.50 -4.68 -3.39
CA PRO A 92 -4.58 -3.84 -2.90
C PRO A 92 -5.54 -3.48 -4.03
N ARG A 93 -6.84 -3.56 -3.77
CA ARG A 93 -7.89 -3.12 -4.70
C ARG A 93 -8.59 -1.91 -4.13
N PHE A 94 -8.63 -0.86 -4.95
CA PHE A 94 -9.22 0.41 -4.60
C PHE A 94 -10.56 0.61 -5.31
N THR A 95 -11.46 1.36 -4.69
CA THR A 95 -12.65 1.94 -5.33
C THR A 95 -12.63 3.45 -5.13
N GLU A 96 -13.27 4.18 -6.03
CA GLU A 96 -13.51 5.62 -5.85
C GLU A 96 -14.38 5.85 -4.61
N THR A 97 -14.02 6.87 -3.83
CA THR A 97 -14.82 7.32 -2.69
C THR A 97 -16.00 8.13 -3.21
N ALA A 98 -17.22 7.77 -2.82
CA ALA A 98 -18.46 8.42 -3.25
C ALA A 98 -18.62 9.85 -2.69
#